data_AF-A0A1U9K9B8-F1
#
_entry.id   AF-A0A1U9K9B8-F1
#
_cell.length_a   1.000
_cell.length_b   1.000
_cell.length_c   1.000
_cell.angle_alpha   90.00
_cell.angle_beta   90.00
_cell.angle_gamma   90.00
#
_symmetry.space_group_name_H-M   'P 1'
#
loop_
_entity.id
_entity.type
_entity.pdbx_description
1 polymer ?
#
loop_
_entity_poly.entity_id
_entity_poly.type
_entity_poly.pdbx_seq_one_letter_code
_entity_poly.pdbx_strand_id
1 'polypeptide(L)' 'MILHLRRMWNWAKLLLLFVVFTLLGYVLIGLIAEWLKPSYRFEEPSGRAVKVFSFDEPNQPTHGMSDGERLKLFYWTGE' A
#
# COMPACT_ATOMS: atom_id res chain seq x y z
N MET A 1 20.05 -22.87 34.59
CA MET A 1 19.22 -21.63 34.54
C MET A 1 19.96 -20.39 34.01
N ILE A 2 21.30 -20.31 34.05
CA ILE A 2 22.09 -19.17 33.55
C ILE A 2 22.06 -18.99 32.01
N LEU A 3 21.90 -20.08 31.24
CA LEU A 3 21.97 -20.07 29.78
C LEU A 3 20.75 -19.39 29.13
N HIS A 4 19.55 -19.52 29.73
CA HIS A 4 18.34 -18.86 29.25
C HIS A 4 18.43 -17.34 29.40
N LEU A 5 19.05 -16.86 30.48
CA LEU A 5 19.19 -15.43 30.74
C LEU A 5 20.10 -14.75 29.71
N ARG A 6 21.20 -15.41 29.31
CA ARG A 6 22.05 -14.95 28.19
C ARG A 6 21.31 -14.93 26.86
N ARG A 7 20.45 -15.91 26.60
CA ARG A 7 19.64 -15.97 25.37
C ARG A 7 18.63 -14.82 25.33
N MET A 8 17.92 -14.56 26.43
CA MET A 8 16.96 -13.45 26.53
C MET A 8 17.65 -12.09 26.37
N TRP A 9 18.87 -11.93 26.89
CA TRP A 9 19.64 -10.69 26.71
C TRP A 9 19.97 -10.40 25.24
N ASN A 10 20.29 -11.43 24.46
CA ASN A 10 20.53 -11.28 23.02
C ASN A 10 19.25 -10.87 22.27
N TRP A 11 18.09 -11.45 22.64
CA TRP A 11 16.80 -11.02 22.09
C TRP A 11 16.45 -9.59 22.47
N ALA A 12 16.71 -9.18 23.71
CA ALA A 12 16.48 -7.81 24.16
C ALA A 12 17.34 -6.81 23.37
N LYS A 13 18.62 -7.13 23.10
CA LYS A 13 19.47 -6.31 22.23
C LYS A 13 18.94 -6.21 20.81
N LEU A 14 18.46 -7.32 20.24
CA LEU A 14 17.87 -7.33 18.90
C LEU A 14 16.59 -6.47 18.85
N LEU A 15 15.71 -6.61 19.83
CA LEU A 15 14.51 -5.78 19.97
C LEU A 15 14.86 -4.30 20.12
N LEU A 16 15.84 -3.97 20.95
CA LEU A 16 16.29 -2.61 21.13
C LEU A 16 16.87 -2.03 19.84
N LEU A 17 17.70 -2.81 19.12
CA LEU A 17 18.23 -2.41 17.82
C LEU A 17 17.10 -2.16 16.81
N PHE A 18 16.12 -3.07 16.75
CA PHE A 18 14.95 -2.95 15.89
C PHE A 18 14.19 -1.66 16.18
N VAL A 19 13.86 -1.38 17.44
CA VAL A 19 13.15 -0.15 17.84
C VAL A 19 13.94 1.10 17.45
N VAL A 20 15.25 1.11 17.70
CA VAL A 20 16.12 2.24 17.32
C VAL A 20 16.08 2.47 15.81
N PHE A 21 16.19 1.42 15.00
CA PHE A 21 16.11 1.51 13.55
C PHE A 21 14.72 1.94 13.05
N THR A 22 13.64 1.47 13.69
CA THR A 22 12.27 1.92 13.36
C THR A 22 12.11 3.41 13.62
N LEU A 23 12.57 3.91 14.77
CA LEU A 23 12.51 5.34 15.10
C LEU A 23 13.36 6.17 14.13
N LEU A 24 14.57 5.69 13.80
CA LEU A 24 15.44 6.35 12.82
C LEU A 24 14.78 6.41 11.44
N GLY A 25 14.18 5.31 10.99
CA GLY A 25 13.42 5.25 9.75
C GLY A 25 12.22 6.21 9.75
N TYR A 26 11.48 6.30 10.86
CA TYR A 26 10.38 7.25 11.01
C TYR A 26 10.84 8.70 10.83
N VAL A 27 11.94 9.08 11.48
CA VAL A 27 12.51 10.43 11.36
C VAL A 27 12.96 10.70 9.92
N LEU A 28 13.67 9.76 9.29
CA LEU A 28 14.11 9.92 7.91
C LEU A 28 12.95 10.09 6.94
N ILE A 29 11.90 9.25 7.06
CA ILE A 29 10.70 9.37 6.24
C ILE A 29 10.00 10.71 6.53
N GLY A 30 9.95 11.16 7.78
CA GLY A 30 9.40 12.47 8.15
C GLY A 30 10.13 13.62 7.45
N LEU A 31 11.46 13.61 7.45
CA LEU A 31 12.27 14.62 6.75
C LEU A 31 12.02 14.60 5.23
N ILE A 32 11.93 13.41 4.65
CA ILE A 32 11.60 13.25 3.22
C ILE A 32 10.18 13.73 2.94
N ALA A 33 9.21 13.40 3.80
CA ALA A 33 7.81 13.81 3.63
C ALA A 33 7.62 15.32 3.77
N GLU A 34 8.40 15.99 4.62
CA GLU A 34 8.45 17.45 4.69
C GLU A 34 9.04 18.04 3.42
N TRP A 35 10.12 17.45 2.88
CA TRP A 35 10.72 17.87 1.62
C TRP A 35 9.77 17.65 0.42
N LEU A 36 9.02 16.54 0.43
CA LEU A 36 8.07 16.17 -0.61
C LEU A 36 6.74 16.90 -0.48
N LYS A 37 6.51 17.62 0.62
CA LYS A 37 5.25 18.32 0.87
C LYS A 37 5.09 19.39 -0.21
N PRO A 38 4.12 19.25 -1.13
CA PRO A 38 3.89 20.27 -2.12
C PRO A 38 3.46 21.55 -1.40
N SER A 39 4.05 22.68 -1.79
CA SER A 39 3.70 24.01 -1.26
C SER A 39 2.24 24.40 -1.52
N TYR A 40 1.58 23.69 -2.45
CA TYR A 40 0.17 23.87 -2.80
C TYR A 40 -0.71 22.97 -1.93
N ARG A 41 -1.22 23.54 -0.84
CA ARG A 41 -1.99 22.86 0.21
C ARG A 41 -3.40 22.42 -0.21
N PHE A 42 -3.92 22.89 -1.35
CA PHE A 42 -5.30 22.62 -1.79
C PHE A 42 -5.49 22.75 -3.31
N GLU A 43 -4.72 22.02 -4.12
CA GLU A 43 -5.24 21.75 -5.47
C GLU A 43 -6.22 20.58 -5.35
N GLU A 44 -7.45 20.80 -5.81
CA GLU A 44 -8.43 19.74 -6.02
C GLU A 44 -7.74 18.63 -6.83
N PRO A 45 -7.91 17.35 -6.48
CA PRO A 45 -7.34 16.28 -7.27
C PRO A 45 -7.86 16.44 -8.70
N SER A 46 -6.98 16.85 -9.63
CA SER A 46 -7.32 17.06 -11.04
C SER A 46 -7.51 15.74 -11.79
N GLY A 47 -7.76 14.65 -11.06
CA GLY A 47 -8.26 13.41 -11.57
C GLY A 47 -9.75 13.39 -11.31
N ARG A 48 -10.55 13.43 -12.39
CA ARG A 48 -11.98 13.09 -12.34
C ARG A 48 -12.06 11.69 -11.73
N ALA A 49 -12.36 11.59 -10.44
CA ALA A 49 -12.64 10.31 -9.80
C ALA A 49 -13.96 9.83 -10.40
N VAL A 50 -13.88 9.18 -11.56
CA VAL A 50 -15.02 8.51 -12.16
C VAL A 50 -15.30 7.33 -11.25
N LYS A 51 -16.28 7.52 -10.37
CA LYS A 51 -16.86 6.43 -9.59
C LYS A 51 -17.50 5.49 -10.61
N VAL A 52 -16.76 4.46 -11.03
CA VAL A 52 -17.26 3.40 -11.90
C VAL A 52 -18.21 2.56 -11.05
N PHE A 53 -19.43 3.05 -10.89
CA PHE A 53 -20.55 2.19 -10.58
C PHE A 53 -20.88 1.43 -11.85
N SER A 54 -20.43 0.18 -11.95
CA SER A 54 -21.06 -0.78 -12.85
C SER A 54 -22.46 -1.04 -12.31
N PHE A 55 -23.42 -0.21 -12.72
CA PHE A 55 -24.79 -0.64 -12.75
C PHE A 55 -24.85 -1.69 -13.87
N ASP A 56 -24.68 -2.96 -13.49
CA ASP A 56 -25.22 -4.04 -14.30
C ASP A 56 -26.74 -3.82 -14.32
N GLU A 57 -27.21 -3.03 -15.29
CA GLU A 57 -28.60 -3.13 -15.70
C GLU A 57 -28.82 -4.56 -16.19
N PRO A 58 -29.76 -5.32 -15.61
CA PRO A 58 -29.92 -6.74 -15.90
C PRO A 58 -30.47 -7.04 -17.31
N ASN A 59 -30.56 -6.06 -18.21
CA ASN A 59 -31.35 -6.13 -19.44
C ASN A 59 -30.63 -5.73 -20.73
N GLN A 60 -29.29 -5.63 -20.77
CA GLN A 60 -28.58 -5.55 -22.05
C GLN A 60 -27.87 -6.87 -22.37
N PRO A 61 -28.19 -7.52 -23.51
CA PRO A 61 -27.47 -8.70 -23.92
C PRO A 61 -26.07 -8.26 -24.35
N THR A 62 -25.08 -8.48 -23.48
CA THR A 62 -23.66 -8.37 -23.83
C THR A 62 -23.35 -9.48 -24.84
N HIS A 63 -23.59 -9.18 -26.11
CA HIS A 63 -23.06 -9.97 -27.21
C HIS A 63 -21.53 -9.90 -27.17
N GLY A 64 -20.91 -11.03 -26.82
CA GLY A 64 -19.66 -11.43 -27.45
C GLY A 64 -18.40 -11.48 -26.61
N MET A 65 -18.45 -11.40 -25.28
CA MET A 65 -17.25 -11.62 -24.46
C MET A 65 -17.50 -12.68 -23.40
N SER A 66 -16.79 -13.80 -23.53
CA SER A 66 -16.81 -14.87 -22.54
C SER A 66 -16.13 -14.38 -21.27
N ASP A 67 -16.61 -14.80 -20.10
CA ASP A 67 -16.03 -14.44 -18.79
C ASP A 67 -14.52 -14.74 -18.73
N GLY A 68 -14.05 -15.76 -19.46
CA GLY A 68 -12.64 -16.10 -19.56
C GLY A 68 -11.80 -15.07 -20.34
N GLU A 69 -12.37 -14.40 -21.33
CA GLU A 69 -11.67 -13.37 -22.11
C GLU A 69 -11.51 -12.09 -21.29
N ARG A 70 -12.50 -11.77 -20.45
CA ARG A 70 -12.42 -10.68 -19.48
C ARG A 70 -11.34 -10.93 -18.43
N LEU A 71 -11.25 -12.15 -17.91
CA LEU A 71 -10.18 -12.58 -16.99
C LEU A 71 -8.79 -12.47 -17.63
N LYS A 72 -8.64 -12.90 -18.89
CA LYS A 72 -7.37 -12.79 -19.62
C LYS A 72 -6.96 -11.33 -19.79
N LEU A 73 -7.91 -10.44 -20.06
CA LEU A 73 -7.64 -9.01 -20.25
C LEU A 73 -7.24 -8.31 -18.94
N PHE A 74 -7.86 -8.69 -17.82
CA PHE A 74 -7.45 -8.27 -16.47
C PHE A 74 -6.00 -8.68 -16.17
N TYR A 75 -5.65 -9.94 -16.42
CA TYR A 75 -4.28 -10.43 -16.20
C TYR A 75 -3.24 -9.78 -17.12
N TRP A 76 -3.66 -9.32 -18.31
CA TRP A 76 -2.76 -8.70 -19.27
C TRP A 76 -2.56 -7.20 -19.00
N THR A 77 -3.65 -6.49 -18.68
CA THR A 77 -3.68 -5.03 -18.58
C THR A 77 -3.47 -4.53 -17.15
N GLY A 78 -3.81 -5.36 -16.15
CA GLY A 78 -3.65 -5.04 -14.73
C GLY A 78 -4.68 -4.07 -14.15
N GLU A 79 -5.71 -3.71 -14.93
CA GLU A 79 -6.94 -3.05 -14.46
C GLU A 79 -8.03 -4.07 -14.15
#